data_AF-A0A8D3DD66-F1
#
_entry.id   AF-A0A8D3DD66-F1
#
_cell.length_a   1.000
_cell.length_b   1.000
_cell.length_c   1.000
_cell.angle_alpha   90.00
_cell.angle_beta   90.00
_cell.angle_gamma   90.00
#
_symmetry.space_group_name_H-M   'P 1'
#
loop_
_entity.id
_entity.type
_entity.pdbx_description
1 polymer ?
#
loop_
_entity_poly.entity_id
_entity_poly.type
_entity_poly.pdbx_seq_one_letter_code
_entity_poly.pdbx_strand_id
1 'polypeptide(L)'
;MPKAVNVRVTTMDAELEFAIQPSTTGKQLFDQVVKTVGLREVWYFGLQYMDAKGYYTWLKLDKKVSSQDVKKENPLQFKFRAKFFPEDVSEELIQDITQKLFFLQVKEGILSDEVYCPPETAVLLASYSVQAKFGDYNKEVHRPGYLLSERLLPHRVMEQHKLSREQWEERIQVWHEEHRGMLKEDAMLEYLKIAQDLEMYGVNYFDIKNKKGTELWLGVDALGLNIYEKEDKLTPKIGFPWSEIRNISFNDKKFIIKPIDKKSPDFVFYAPRLRINKRILQLCMGNHELYMRRRKPDTIEVQQMKAQAREEKQQKQMERYRVPLVVLHQAAELAEHTAKITMLEEAKRRKEEEADTWQLKAMEAQDDLIKTKEELHMVMTVPPPPPPPPVYDHLDDNSDSEENASMNSADLQMEGINDHRMEEDRLTEAEKNERVQTQLKALTSELAQARDESKNTQNDLLHSENVRAGRDKYKTLRQIRSGNTKQRIDEFEAL
;
A
#
# COMPACT_ATOMS: atom_id res chain seq x y z
N MET A 1 23.76 24.85 -25.73
CA MET A 1 22.63 23.97 -25.35
C MET A 1 22.09 24.41 -24.00
N PRO A 2 20.80 24.21 -23.68
CA PRO A 2 20.30 24.34 -22.30
C PRO A 2 21.06 23.38 -21.38
N LYS A 3 21.34 23.79 -20.14
CA LYS A 3 21.81 22.82 -19.13
C LYS A 3 20.61 22.00 -18.64
N ALA A 4 20.76 20.69 -18.61
CA ALA A 4 19.77 19.81 -17.97
C ALA A 4 19.74 20.06 -16.45
N VAL A 5 18.62 19.72 -15.83
CA VAL A 5 18.35 19.92 -14.39
C VAL A 5 18.13 18.56 -13.76
N ASN A 6 18.96 18.19 -12.79
CA ASN A 6 18.81 16.92 -12.06
C ASN A 6 17.59 16.98 -11.14
N VAL A 7 16.80 15.91 -11.10
CA VAL A 7 15.67 15.73 -10.20
C VAL A 7 15.81 14.40 -9.46
N ARG A 8 15.35 14.39 -8.20
CA ARG A 8 15.10 13.18 -7.43
C ARG A 8 13.61 13.09 -7.14
N VAL A 9 13.02 11.93 -7.41
CA VAL A 9 11.63 11.63 -7.08
C VAL A 9 11.59 10.42 -6.14
N THR A 10 11.25 10.66 -4.88
CA THR A 10 11.09 9.62 -3.86
C THR A 10 9.64 9.17 -3.80
N THR A 11 9.36 7.89 -4.07
CA THR A 11 8.04 7.27 -3.88
C THR A 11 7.85 6.90 -2.40
N MET A 12 7.10 5.85 -2.08
CA MET A 12 7.12 5.24 -0.74
C MET A 12 8.17 4.13 -0.59
N ASP A 13 8.74 3.66 -1.71
CA ASP A 13 9.49 2.39 -1.81
C ASP A 13 10.72 2.45 -2.73
N ALA A 14 10.94 3.55 -3.44
CA ALA A 14 12.04 3.77 -4.37
C ALA A 14 12.46 5.26 -4.43
N GLU A 15 13.68 5.51 -4.88
CA GLU A 15 14.13 6.84 -5.31
C GLU A 15 14.51 6.77 -6.80
N LEU A 16 14.00 7.71 -7.59
CA LEU A 16 14.32 7.85 -9.01
C LEU A 16 15.16 9.11 -9.22
N GLU A 17 16.38 8.98 -9.73
CA GLU A 17 17.20 10.13 -10.16
C GLU A 17 17.38 10.17 -11.67
N PHE A 18 17.13 11.33 -12.26
CA PHE A 18 17.31 11.58 -13.70
C PHE A 18 17.45 13.09 -13.98
N ALA A 19 17.74 13.44 -15.23
CA ALA A 19 17.88 14.83 -15.66
C ALA A 19 16.73 15.24 -16.60
N ILE A 20 16.12 16.40 -16.35
CA ILE A 20 15.06 16.99 -17.18
C ILE A 20 15.57 18.21 -17.95
N GLN A 21 14.85 18.60 -19.00
CA GLN A 21 15.15 19.84 -19.72
C GLN A 21 14.52 21.05 -19.01
N PRO A 22 15.09 22.27 -19.11
CA PRO A 22 14.48 23.48 -18.55
C PRO A 22 13.08 23.80 -19.10
N SER A 23 12.71 23.19 -20.23
CA SER A 23 11.39 23.25 -20.87
C SER A 23 10.37 22.26 -20.31
N THR A 24 10.79 21.19 -19.62
CA THR A 24 9.95 20.05 -19.20
C THR A 24 8.76 20.50 -18.35
N THR A 25 7.56 20.02 -18.69
CA THR A 25 6.32 20.28 -17.94
C THR A 25 6.19 19.39 -16.72
N GLY A 26 5.33 19.78 -15.77
CA GLY A 26 4.98 18.92 -14.64
C GLY A 26 4.31 17.62 -15.09
N LYS A 27 3.56 17.65 -16.21
CA LYS A 27 2.97 16.46 -16.85
C LYS A 27 4.07 15.50 -17.31
N GLN A 28 5.04 15.95 -18.10
CA GLN A 28 6.16 15.13 -18.57
C GLN A 28 7.00 14.53 -17.43
N LEU A 29 7.30 15.32 -16.38
CA LEU A 29 7.99 14.80 -15.20
C LEU A 29 7.17 13.74 -14.45
N PHE A 30 5.85 13.95 -14.33
CA PHE A 30 4.94 13.00 -13.70
C PHE A 30 4.78 11.71 -14.53
N ASP A 31 4.61 11.83 -15.85
CA ASP A 31 4.46 10.71 -16.78
C ASP A 31 5.69 9.79 -16.76
N GLN A 32 6.89 10.39 -16.75
CA GLN A 32 8.14 9.63 -16.63
C GLN A 32 8.20 8.81 -15.33
N VAL A 33 7.75 9.38 -14.21
CA VAL A 33 7.71 8.70 -12.91
C VAL A 33 6.73 7.54 -12.93
N VAL A 34 5.48 7.75 -13.38
CA VAL A 34 4.46 6.69 -13.34
C VAL A 34 4.74 5.58 -14.35
N LYS A 35 5.31 5.88 -15.52
CA LYS A 35 5.83 4.87 -16.46
C LYS A 35 6.92 4.02 -15.83
N THR A 36 7.91 4.65 -15.17
CA THR A 36 9.02 3.94 -14.49
C THR A 36 8.54 3.05 -13.34
N VAL A 37 7.43 3.43 -12.67
CA VAL A 37 6.82 2.69 -11.56
C VAL A 37 5.78 1.67 -12.03
N GLY A 38 5.36 1.68 -13.30
CA GLY A 38 4.31 0.79 -13.84
C GLY A 38 2.88 1.16 -13.42
N LEU A 39 2.64 2.40 -12.97
CA LEU A 39 1.38 2.84 -12.39
C LEU A 39 0.48 3.54 -13.43
N ARG A 40 -0.76 3.06 -13.57
CA ARG A 40 -1.79 3.58 -14.48
C ARG A 40 -2.91 4.32 -13.77
N GLU A 41 -3.12 4.07 -12.47
CA GLU A 41 -4.12 4.74 -11.61
C GLU A 41 -3.69 6.16 -11.20
N VAL A 42 -3.18 6.92 -12.17
CA VAL A 42 -2.49 8.20 -12.02
C VAL A 42 -3.31 9.28 -11.29
N TRP A 43 -4.63 9.15 -11.33
CA TRP A 43 -5.58 10.14 -10.83
C TRP A 43 -5.58 10.31 -9.31
N TYR A 44 -5.06 9.35 -8.55
CA TYR A 44 -4.86 9.51 -7.10
C TYR A 44 -3.61 10.33 -6.75
N PHE A 45 -2.61 10.40 -7.63
CA PHE A 45 -1.24 10.78 -7.27
C PHE A 45 -0.86 12.20 -7.68
N GLY A 46 0.25 12.67 -7.11
CA GLY A 46 0.91 13.91 -7.51
C GLY A 46 2.37 13.94 -7.07
N LEU A 47 3.10 14.93 -7.59
CA LEU A 47 4.45 15.26 -7.13
C LEU A 47 4.38 16.42 -6.15
N GLN A 48 4.82 16.21 -4.91
CA GLN A 48 4.92 17.25 -3.89
C GLN A 48 6.38 17.73 -3.81
N TYR A 49 6.60 19.04 -3.67
CA TYR A 49 7.91 19.66 -3.48
C TYR A 49 7.86 20.74 -2.39
N MET A 50 9.03 21.13 -1.88
CA MET A 50 9.17 22.32 -1.04
C MET A 50 9.46 23.53 -1.93
N ASP A 51 8.71 24.63 -1.77
CA ASP A 51 8.98 25.86 -2.51
C ASP A 51 10.15 26.66 -1.91
N ALA A 52 10.58 27.72 -2.60
CA ALA A 52 11.63 28.64 -2.14
C ALA A 52 11.30 29.38 -0.82
N LYS A 53 10.10 29.19 -0.26
CA LYS A 53 9.62 29.78 1.00
C LYS A 53 9.40 28.72 2.09
N GLY A 54 9.84 27.47 1.86
CA GLY A 54 9.79 26.38 2.83
C GLY A 54 8.45 25.64 2.91
N TYR A 55 7.50 25.89 2.00
CA TYR A 55 6.16 25.31 2.05
C TYR A 55 5.99 24.14 1.07
N TYR A 56 5.42 23.04 1.57
CA TYR A 56 4.99 21.92 0.73
C TYR A 56 3.89 22.33 -0.25
N THR A 57 4.08 21.92 -1.51
CA THR A 57 3.29 22.35 -2.66
C THR A 57 3.17 21.20 -3.66
N TRP A 58 1.99 21.04 -4.28
CA TRP A 58 1.80 20.09 -5.37
C TRP A 58 2.22 20.70 -6.71
N LEU A 59 2.96 19.93 -7.51
CA LEU A 59 3.38 20.28 -8.86
C LEU A 59 2.17 20.39 -9.79
N LYS A 60 2.11 21.47 -10.55
CA LYS A 60 1.10 21.68 -11.57
C LYS A 60 1.55 21.07 -12.88
N LEU A 61 0.73 20.16 -13.42
CA LEU A 61 1.09 19.40 -14.61
C LEU A 61 1.15 20.28 -15.87
N ASP A 62 0.31 21.33 -15.93
CA ASP A 62 0.20 22.29 -17.03
C ASP A 62 1.38 23.29 -17.14
N LYS A 63 2.33 23.30 -16.21
CA LYS A 63 3.41 24.31 -16.15
C LYS A 63 4.79 23.67 -16.17
N LYS A 64 5.77 24.40 -16.71
CA LYS A 64 7.19 24.02 -16.68
C LYS A 64 7.64 23.83 -15.23
N VAL A 65 8.41 22.79 -14.94
CA VAL A 65 8.92 22.53 -13.57
C VAL A 65 9.74 23.73 -13.07
N SER A 66 10.56 24.28 -13.98
CA SER A 66 11.39 25.48 -13.79
C SER A 66 10.60 26.77 -13.48
N SER A 67 9.28 26.83 -13.72
CA SER A 67 8.45 28.01 -13.49
C SER A 67 7.61 27.95 -12.20
N GLN A 68 7.87 27.01 -11.29
CA GLN A 68 7.00 26.74 -10.13
C GLN A 68 7.61 27.06 -8.76
N ASP A 69 8.66 27.89 -8.70
CA ASP A 69 9.29 28.34 -7.44
C ASP A 69 9.78 27.18 -6.54
N VAL A 70 10.18 26.06 -7.17
CA VAL A 70 10.79 24.89 -6.49
C VAL A 70 12.06 25.33 -5.78
N LYS A 71 12.27 24.87 -4.54
CA LYS A 71 13.49 25.15 -3.76
C LYS A 71 14.72 24.75 -4.56
N LYS A 72 15.69 25.67 -4.67
CA LYS A 72 16.86 25.53 -5.55
C LYS A 72 17.92 24.62 -4.93
N GLU A 73 17.76 23.32 -5.19
CA GLU A 73 18.66 22.25 -4.75
C GLU A 73 19.17 21.46 -5.98
N ASN A 74 20.19 20.63 -5.79
CA ASN A 74 20.74 19.75 -6.83
C ASN A 74 20.98 18.35 -6.24
N PRO A 75 20.18 17.34 -6.61
CA PRO A 75 18.99 17.41 -7.47
C PRO A 75 17.82 18.17 -6.82
N LEU A 76 16.87 18.63 -7.64
CA LEU A 76 15.58 19.15 -7.16
C LEU A 76 14.76 18.01 -6.53
N GLN A 77 14.20 18.27 -5.34
CA GLN A 77 13.55 17.24 -4.52
C GLN A 77 12.03 17.19 -4.75
N PHE A 78 11.52 16.02 -5.13
CA PHE A 78 10.09 15.73 -5.24
C PHE A 78 9.72 14.44 -4.48
N LYS A 79 8.53 14.42 -3.87
CA LYS A 79 7.90 13.23 -3.32
C LYS A 79 6.71 12.83 -4.20
N PHE A 80 6.72 11.61 -4.74
CA PHE A 80 5.53 11.04 -5.37
C PHE A 80 4.62 10.48 -4.27
N ARG A 81 3.39 10.99 -4.17
CA ARG A 81 2.46 10.70 -3.08
C ARG A 81 1.01 10.71 -3.58
N ALA A 82 0.16 9.90 -2.95
CA ALA A 82 -1.29 10.02 -3.10
C ALA A 82 -1.74 11.40 -2.59
N LYS A 83 -2.43 12.15 -3.44
CA LYS A 83 -3.04 13.46 -3.19
C LYS A 83 -4.54 13.33 -2.92
N PHE A 84 -5.17 12.35 -3.56
CA PHE A 84 -6.57 12.01 -3.43
C PHE A 84 -6.69 10.55 -3.00
N PHE A 85 -7.76 10.22 -2.28
CA PHE A 85 -8.00 8.87 -1.76
C PHE A 85 -9.22 8.24 -2.45
N PRO A 86 -9.33 6.90 -2.49
CA PRO A 86 -10.57 6.22 -2.84
C PRO A 86 -11.68 6.57 -1.84
N GLU A 87 -12.94 6.42 -2.27
CA GLU A 87 -14.08 6.33 -1.36
C GLU A 87 -14.07 4.96 -0.67
N ASP A 88 -13.94 3.85 -1.40
CA ASP A 88 -13.70 2.51 -0.82
C ASP A 88 -12.49 1.80 -1.45
N VAL A 89 -11.54 1.38 -0.62
CA VAL A 89 -10.25 0.79 -1.07
C VAL A 89 -10.42 -0.55 -1.78
N SER A 90 -11.46 -1.35 -1.47
CA SER A 90 -11.66 -2.67 -2.08
C SER A 90 -12.18 -2.60 -3.51
N GLU A 91 -12.96 -1.56 -3.85
CA GLU A 91 -13.63 -1.42 -5.14
C GLU A 91 -12.84 -0.56 -6.14
N GLU A 92 -11.94 0.29 -5.64
CA GLU A 92 -11.22 1.29 -6.43
C GLU A 92 -9.75 0.97 -6.73
N LEU A 93 -9.00 0.31 -5.84
CA LEU A 93 -7.55 0.15 -6.01
C LEU A 93 -7.21 -1.11 -6.83
N ILE A 94 -6.87 -0.92 -8.10
CA ILE A 94 -6.83 -1.99 -9.10
C ILE A 94 -5.47 -2.72 -9.13
N GLN A 95 -4.36 -1.98 -9.15
CA GLN A 95 -3.02 -2.54 -9.31
C GLN A 95 -2.31 -2.73 -7.95
N ASP A 96 -1.55 -3.82 -7.82
CA ASP A 96 -0.73 -4.11 -6.64
C ASP A 96 0.23 -2.95 -6.28
N ILE A 97 0.80 -2.26 -7.29
CA ILE A 97 1.68 -1.10 -7.06
C ILE A 97 0.92 0.09 -6.46
N THR A 98 -0.32 0.33 -6.89
CA THR A 98 -1.19 1.36 -6.33
C THR A 98 -1.55 1.02 -4.87
N GLN A 99 -1.99 -0.22 -4.62
CA GLN A 99 -2.28 -0.70 -3.27
C GLN A 99 -1.06 -0.58 -2.34
N LYS A 100 0.13 -1.00 -2.81
CA LYS A 100 1.40 -0.89 -2.08
C LYS A 100 1.75 0.56 -1.72
N LEU A 101 1.64 1.49 -2.67
CA LEU A 101 1.95 2.90 -2.41
C LEU A 101 0.94 3.55 -1.45
N PHE A 102 -0.35 3.22 -1.55
CA PHE A 102 -1.35 3.64 -0.56
C PHE A 102 -1.07 3.06 0.82
N PHE A 103 -0.87 1.73 0.93
CA PHE A 103 -0.55 1.03 2.17
C PHE A 103 0.65 1.67 2.89
N LEU A 104 1.75 1.89 2.16
CA LEU A 104 2.95 2.49 2.75
C LEU A 104 2.72 3.94 3.19
N GLN A 105 1.99 4.76 2.41
CA GLN A 105 1.72 6.16 2.77
C GLN A 105 0.77 6.28 3.96
N VAL A 106 -0.29 5.47 4.01
CA VAL A 106 -1.25 5.43 5.13
C VAL A 106 -0.54 4.93 6.39
N LYS A 107 0.34 3.92 6.26
CA LYS A 107 1.17 3.44 7.36
C LYS A 107 2.21 4.47 7.83
N GLU A 108 2.80 5.27 6.93
CA GLU A 108 3.65 6.40 7.32
C GLU A 108 2.87 7.39 8.19
N GLY A 109 1.67 7.80 7.76
CA GLY A 109 0.82 8.75 8.49
C GLY A 109 0.27 8.24 9.84
N ILE A 110 -0.05 6.95 9.95
CA ILE A 110 -0.46 6.34 11.23
C ILE A 110 0.73 6.24 12.18
N LEU A 111 1.88 5.75 11.71
CA LEU A 111 3.08 5.60 12.55
C LEU A 111 3.65 6.93 13.03
N SER A 112 3.37 8.04 12.33
CA SER A 112 3.75 9.40 12.73
C SER A 112 2.69 10.16 13.54
N ASP A 113 1.57 9.52 13.91
CA ASP A 113 0.41 10.16 14.54
C ASP A 113 -0.15 11.38 13.73
N GLU A 114 0.03 11.40 12.39
CA GLU A 114 -0.68 12.34 11.50
C GLU A 114 -2.14 11.92 11.33
N VAL A 115 -2.37 10.60 11.25
CA VAL A 115 -3.69 9.96 11.34
C VAL A 115 -3.78 9.32 12.72
N TYR A 116 -4.72 9.78 13.56
CA TYR A 116 -5.01 9.12 14.83
C TYR A 116 -5.48 7.68 14.60
N CYS A 117 -4.98 6.77 15.42
CA CYS A 117 -5.37 5.36 15.43
C CYS A 117 -5.42 4.87 16.89
N PRO A 118 -6.51 4.22 17.35
CA PRO A 118 -6.59 3.70 18.71
C PRO A 118 -5.68 2.47 18.90
N PRO A 119 -5.31 2.10 20.14
CA PRO A 119 -4.31 1.08 20.43
C PRO A 119 -4.57 -0.29 19.80
N GLU A 120 -5.78 -0.82 19.98
CA GLU A 120 -6.20 -2.12 19.43
C GLU A 120 -6.14 -2.16 17.91
N THR A 121 -6.55 -1.08 17.24
CA THR A 121 -6.44 -0.99 15.77
C THR A 121 -4.98 -0.85 15.35
N ALA A 122 -4.15 -0.12 16.09
CA ALA A 122 -2.74 0.03 15.78
C ALA A 122 -1.96 -1.30 15.88
N VAL A 123 -2.28 -2.17 16.84
CA VAL A 123 -1.68 -3.51 16.96
C VAL A 123 -2.18 -4.46 15.88
N LEU A 124 -3.48 -4.42 15.55
CA LEU A 124 -4.01 -5.23 14.45
C LEU A 124 -3.39 -4.82 13.11
N LEU A 125 -3.33 -3.52 12.82
CA LEU A 125 -2.65 -2.96 11.65
C LEU A 125 -1.14 -3.30 11.63
N ALA A 126 -0.47 -3.30 12.79
CA ALA A 126 0.91 -3.75 12.88
C ALA A 126 1.07 -5.20 12.41
N SER A 127 0.21 -6.12 12.85
CA SER A 127 0.27 -7.53 12.43
C SER A 127 0.05 -7.73 10.93
N TYR A 128 -0.90 -7.00 10.31
CA TYR A 128 -1.07 -6.99 8.85
C TYR A 128 0.16 -6.42 8.14
N SER A 129 0.80 -5.36 8.69
CA SER A 129 2.05 -4.84 8.13
C SER A 129 3.23 -5.81 8.26
N VAL A 130 3.23 -6.72 9.25
CA VAL A 130 4.24 -7.78 9.36
C VAL A 130 3.98 -8.86 8.31
N GLN A 131 2.75 -9.36 8.17
CA GLN A 131 2.36 -10.30 7.10
C GLN A 131 2.70 -9.74 5.70
N ALA A 132 2.37 -8.47 5.44
CA ALA A 132 2.68 -7.80 4.17
C ALA A 132 4.19 -7.70 3.88
N LYS A 133 5.05 -7.59 4.91
CA LYS A 133 6.51 -7.52 4.75
C LYS A 133 7.13 -8.91 4.64
N PHE A 134 6.91 -9.76 5.63
CA PHE A 134 7.59 -11.05 5.79
C PHE A 134 6.88 -12.18 5.05
N GLY A 135 5.54 -12.22 5.09
CA GLY A 135 4.73 -13.38 4.72
C GLY A 135 4.56 -14.34 5.89
N ASP A 136 3.87 -15.46 5.67
CA ASP A 136 3.43 -16.40 6.72
C ASP A 136 4.48 -16.66 7.82
N TYR A 137 4.09 -16.42 9.08
CA TYR A 137 4.94 -16.69 10.23
C TYR A 137 5.44 -18.15 10.26
N ASN A 138 6.74 -18.30 10.45
CA ASN A 138 7.44 -19.58 10.62
C ASN A 138 8.43 -19.46 11.79
N LYS A 139 8.19 -20.24 12.84
CA LYS A 139 8.95 -20.26 14.10
C LYS A 139 10.44 -20.60 13.96
N GLU A 140 10.85 -21.31 12.90
CA GLU A 140 12.27 -21.67 12.68
C GLU A 140 13.10 -20.48 12.17
N VAL A 141 12.44 -19.64 11.36
CA VAL A 141 12.99 -18.44 10.70
C VAL A 141 12.80 -17.20 11.58
N HIS A 142 11.58 -16.96 12.05
CA HIS A 142 11.16 -15.79 12.80
C HIS A 142 11.36 -16.02 14.30
N ARG A 143 12.64 -16.00 14.70
CA ARG A 143 13.06 -16.15 16.10
C ARG A 143 12.77 -14.86 16.89
N PRO A 144 12.65 -14.91 18.23
CA PRO A 144 12.47 -13.70 19.04
C PRO A 144 13.52 -12.64 18.74
N GLY A 145 13.08 -11.41 18.47
CA GLY A 145 13.91 -10.30 18.03
C GLY A 145 13.77 -9.93 16.54
N TYR A 146 13.04 -10.72 15.74
CA TYR A 146 12.86 -10.47 14.30
C TYR A 146 12.12 -9.16 13.97
N LEU A 147 11.38 -8.58 14.93
CA LEU A 147 10.71 -7.29 14.78
C LEU A 147 11.49 -6.10 15.37
N LEU A 148 12.67 -6.30 15.96
CA LEU A 148 13.45 -5.23 16.59
C LEU A 148 14.06 -4.20 15.61
N SER A 149 14.08 -4.48 14.30
CA SER A 149 14.37 -3.47 13.26
C SER A 149 13.17 -2.58 12.92
N GLU A 150 11.95 -2.98 13.28
CA GLU A 150 10.73 -2.41 12.72
C GLU A 150 10.14 -1.28 13.59
N ARG A 151 9.54 -0.30 12.91
CA ARG A 151 8.63 0.69 13.50
C ARG A 151 7.20 0.25 13.18
N LEU A 152 6.55 -0.38 14.16
CA LEU A 152 5.25 -1.05 14.01
C LEU A 152 4.09 -0.31 14.67
N LEU A 153 4.36 0.49 15.71
CA LEU A 153 3.34 1.23 16.46
C LEU A 153 3.63 2.75 16.47
N PRO A 154 2.60 3.60 16.59
CA PRO A 154 2.76 5.02 16.90
C PRO A 154 3.40 5.20 18.29
N HIS A 155 4.13 6.31 18.50
CA HIS A 155 4.89 6.53 19.74
C HIS A 155 3.96 6.60 20.95
N ARG A 156 2.84 7.34 20.81
CA ARG A 156 1.75 7.46 21.79
C ARG A 156 1.25 6.10 22.28
N VAL A 157 1.04 5.14 21.37
CA VAL A 157 0.52 3.80 21.71
C VAL A 157 1.52 3.04 22.58
N MET A 158 2.82 3.12 22.28
CA MET A 158 3.86 2.50 23.09
C MET A 158 4.02 3.18 24.46
N GLU A 159 3.93 4.52 24.53
CA GLU A 159 4.08 5.22 25.81
C GLU A 159 2.92 4.98 26.78
N GLN A 160 1.68 4.89 26.29
CA GLN A 160 0.48 4.73 27.11
C GLN A 160 0.20 3.29 27.59
N HIS A 161 1.15 2.36 27.41
CA HIS A 161 1.07 1.01 27.99
C HIS A 161 2.38 0.62 28.70
N LYS A 162 2.27 -0.13 29.79
CA LYS A 162 3.38 -0.63 30.62
C LYS A 162 3.94 -1.94 30.04
N LEU A 163 4.36 -1.88 28.78
CA LEU A 163 4.91 -3.03 28.03
C LEU A 163 6.32 -2.73 27.53
N SER A 164 7.21 -3.72 27.61
CA SER A 164 8.54 -3.66 26.99
C SER A 164 8.46 -3.82 25.46
N ARG A 165 9.57 -3.59 24.75
CA ARG A 165 9.61 -3.73 23.29
C ARG A 165 9.41 -5.18 22.84
N GLU A 166 9.95 -6.11 23.62
CA GLU A 166 9.84 -7.55 23.47
C GLU A 166 8.38 -7.99 23.70
N GLN A 167 7.73 -7.46 24.74
CA GLN A 167 6.30 -7.72 25.02
C GLN A 167 5.35 -7.15 23.96
N TRP A 168 5.76 -6.12 23.23
CA TRP A 168 5.05 -5.64 22.03
C TRP A 168 5.29 -6.57 20.83
N GLU A 169 6.53 -7.02 20.61
CA GLU A 169 6.87 -8.00 19.56
C GLU A 169 6.13 -9.32 19.75
N GLU A 170 6.06 -9.87 20.97
CA GLU A 170 5.30 -11.07 21.31
C GLU A 170 3.83 -10.96 20.91
N ARG A 171 3.16 -9.85 21.28
CA ARG A 171 1.76 -9.59 20.93
C ARG A 171 1.56 -9.49 19.42
N ILE A 172 2.41 -8.73 18.72
CA ILE A 172 2.31 -8.57 17.27
C ILE A 172 2.63 -9.90 16.56
N GLN A 173 3.50 -10.76 17.10
CA GLN A 173 3.78 -12.10 16.57
C GLN A 173 2.55 -13.01 16.64
N VAL A 174 1.83 -13.04 17.77
CA VAL A 174 0.60 -13.84 17.90
C VAL A 174 -0.42 -13.42 16.84
N TRP A 175 -0.66 -12.12 16.70
CA TRP A 175 -1.58 -11.59 15.69
C TRP A 175 -1.05 -11.73 14.24
N HIS A 176 0.26 -11.87 14.03
CA HIS A 176 0.86 -12.20 12.73
C HIS A 176 0.66 -13.68 12.37
N GLU A 177 0.72 -14.60 13.34
CA GLU A 177 0.48 -16.03 13.09
C GLU A 177 -0.97 -16.32 12.66
N GLU A 178 -1.93 -15.53 13.16
CA GLU A 178 -3.33 -15.54 12.70
C GLU A 178 -3.50 -15.22 11.20
N HIS A 179 -2.54 -14.56 10.55
CA HIS A 179 -2.61 -14.23 9.12
C HIS A 179 -2.02 -15.30 8.21
N ARG A 180 -1.58 -16.44 8.78
CA ARG A 180 -1.07 -17.61 8.04
C ARG A 180 -2.02 -17.99 6.90
N GLY A 181 -1.52 -17.94 5.67
CA GLY A 181 -2.27 -18.19 4.45
C GLY A 181 -2.61 -16.93 3.65
N MET A 182 -2.44 -15.72 4.19
CA MET A 182 -2.75 -14.47 3.47
C MET A 182 -1.62 -14.06 2.51
N LEU A 183 -1.96 -13.58 1.30
CA LEU A 183 -0.97 -12.99 0.38
C LEU A 183 -0.45 -11.66 0.92
N LYS A 184 0.72 -11.20 0.46
CA LYS A 184 1.29 -9.91 0.88
C LYS A 184 0.44 -8.75 0.38
N GLU A 185 -0.08 -8.88 -0.83
CA GLU A 185 -1.02 -7.98 -1.48
C GLU A 185 -2.35 -7.91 -0.73
N ASP A 186 -2.93 -9.08 -0.38
CA ASP A 186 -4.15 -9.15 0.44
C ASP A 186 -3.93 -8.49 1.82
N ALA A 187 -2.79 -8.74 2.48
CA ALA A 187 -2.47 -8.12 3.77
C ALA A 187 -2.31 -6.58 3.70
N MET A 188 -1.81 -6.05 2.58
CA MET A 188 -1.80 -4.59 2.32
C MET A 188 -3.22 -4.04 2.11
N LEU A 189 -4.12 -4.81 1.48
CA LEU A 189 -5.50 -4.41 1.25
C LEU A 189 -6.35 -4.49 2.55
N GLU A 190 -6.23 -5.54 3.36
CA GLU A 190 -6.90 -5.64 4.66
C GLU A 190 -6.43 -4.54 5.62
N TYR A 191 -5.13 -4.21 5.63
CA TYR A 191 -4.61 -3.03 6.34
C TYR A 191 -5.35 -1.76 5.91
N LEU A 192 -5.51 -1.55 4.60
CA LEU A 192 -6.18 -0.37 4.06
C LEU A 192 -7.69 -0.34 4.35
N LYS A 193 -8.38 -1.50 4.33
CA LYS A 193 -9.81 -1.60 4.68
C LYS A 193 -10.10 -1.20 6.13
N ILE A 194 -9.22 -1.59 7.05
CA ILE A 194 -9.32 -1.22 8.46
C ILE A 194 -8.92 0.26 8.63
N ALA A 195 -7.86 0.71 7.96
CA ALA A 195 -7.38 2.08 8.08
C ALA A 195 -8.32 3.14 7.45
N GLN A 196 -9.11 2.81 6.43
CA GLN A 196 -10.02 3.77 5.79
C GLN A 196 -11.14 4.27 6.72
N ASP A 197 -11.48 3.48 7.75
CA ASP A 197 -12.55 3.78 8.70
C ASP A 197 -12.11 4.70 9.85
N LEU A 198 -10.80 4.94 10.02
CA LEU A 198 -10.26 5.90 10.99
C LEU A 198 -10.77 7.31 10.68
N GLU A 199 -11.16 8.06 11.71
CA GLU A 199 -11.88 9.34 11.55
C GLU A 199 -11.08 10.37 10.75
N MET A 200 -9.74 10.36 10.90
CA MET A 200 -8.82 11.26 10.21
C MET A 200 -8.35 10.76 8.83
N TYR A 201 -8.65 9.52 8.44
CA TYR A 201 -8.16 8.96 7.18
C TYR A 201 -8.73 9.72 5.97
N GLY A 202 -7.83 10.14 5.08
CA GLY A 202 -8.13 10.86 3.83
C GLY A 202 -8.45 12.35 3.99
N VAL A 203 -8.57 12.86 5.22
CA VAL A 203 -9.07 14.21 5.50
C VAL A 203 -7.95 15.25 5.42
N ASN A 204 -8.07 16.20 4.50
CA ASN A 204 -7.18 17.36 4.43
C ASN A 204 -7.74 18.50 5.30
N TYR A 205 -7.15 18.73 6.47
CA TYR A 205 -7.57 19.77 7.42
C TYR A 205 -7.01 21.17 7.09
N PHE A 206 -7.84 22.21 7.22
CA PHE A 206 -7.47 23.62 7.02
C PHE A 206 -8.06 24.54 8.09
N ASP A 207 -7.27 25.47 8.61
CA ASP A 207 -7.74 26.56 9.48
C ASP A 207 -8.68 27.50 8.71
N ILE A 208 -9.91 27.64 9.19
CA ILE A 208 -10.92 28.57 8.66
C ILE A 208 -11.64 29.32 9.79
N LYS A 209 -12.38 30.37 9.41
CA LYS A 209 -13.33 31.08 10.27
C LYS A 209 -14.68 31.27 9.56
N ASN A 210 -15.77 31.25 10.32
CA ASN A 210 -17.11 31.66 9.85
C ASN A 210 -17.26 33.20 9.82
N LYS A 211 -18.46 33.74 9.59
CA LYS A 211 -18.67 35.21 9.53
C LYS A 211 -18.49 35.91 10.89
N LYS A 212 -18.67 35.21 12.01
CA LYS A 212 -18.43 35.75 13.37
C LYS A 212 -16.95 35.78 13.75
N GLY A 213 -16.14 34.90 13.14
CA GLY A 213 -14.72 34.76 13.43
C GLY A 213 -14.34 33.56 14.29
N THR A 214 -15.30 32.68 14.63
CA THR A 214 -15.07 31.40 15.34
C THR A 214 -14.01 30.59 14.60
N GLU A 215 -13.04 30.04 15.33
CA GLU A 215 -11.97 29.21 14.74
C GLU A 215 -12.47 27.79 14.52
N LEU A 216 -12.38 27.29 13.30
CA LEU A 216 -12.89 25.98 12.91
C LEU A 216 -11.89 25.27 11.99
N TRP A 217 -12.00 23.94 11.88
CA TRP A 217 -11.33 23.19 10.82
C TRP A 217 -12.31 22.90 9.68
N LEU A 218 -11.85 23.11 8.44
CA LEU A 218 -12.44 22.50 7.26
C LEU A 218 -11.68 21.21 6.94
N GLY A 219 -12.36 20.08 6.93
CA GLY A 219 -11.87 18.85 6.31
C GLY A 219 -12.33 18.77 4.85
N VAL A 220 -11.42 18.40 3.95
CA VAL A 220 -11.70 18.09 2.54
C VAL A 220 -11.28 16.64 2.28
N ASP A 221 -12.22 15.79 1.88
CA ASP A 221 -11.98 14.37 1.63
C ASP A 221 -12.68 13.86 0.35
N ALA A 222 -12.64 12.56 0.10
CA ALA A 222 -13.26 11.92 -1.07
C ALA A 222 -14.81 11.90 -1.02
N LEU A 223 -15.41 12.06 0.15
CA LEU A 223 -16.85 11.95 0.42
C LEU A 223 -17.55 13.31 0.49
N GLY A 224 -16.83 14.41 0.77
CA GLY A 224 -17.37 15.76 0.80
C GLY A 224 -16.51 16.80 1.52
N LEU A 225 -17.20 17.73 2.17
CA LEU A 225 -16.65 18.76 3.04
C LEU A 225 -17.23 18.61 4.44
N ASN A 226 -16.37 18.59 5.46
CA ASN A 226 -16.77 18.45 6.86
C ASN A 226 -16.24 19.63 7.68
N ILE A 227 -17.00 20.09 8.67
CA ILE A 227 -16.62 21.16 9.61
C ILE A 227 -16.42 20.58 10.99
N TYR A 228 -15.35 20.99 11.67
CA TYR A 228 -15.00 20.56 13.02
C TYR A 228 -14.73 21.77 13.92
N GLU A 229 -15.02 21.62 15.21
CA GLU A 229 -14.57 22.53 16.28
C GLU A 229 -13.04 22.54 16.39
N LYS A 230 -12.46 23.58 16.98
CA LYS A 230 -11.00 23.78 16.94
C LYS A 230 -10.24 22.69 17.71
N GLU A 231 -10.87 22.14 18.75
CA GLU A 231 -10.37 21.19 19.73
C GLU A 231 -10.60 19.71 19.37
N ASP A 232 -11.41 19.41 18.35
CA ASP A 232 -11.78 18.02 17.98
C ASP A 232 -11.62 17.82 16.47
N LYS A 233 -10.71 16.93 16.06
CA LYS A 233 -10.52 16.54 14.65
C LYS A 233 -11.12 15.19 14.29
N LEU A 234 -11.65 14.45 15.26
CA LEU A 234 -12.24 13.13 15.06
C LEU A 234 -13.73 13.26 14.75
N THR A 235 -14.45 14.13 15.47
CA THR A 235 -15.91 14.27 15.37
C THR A 235 -16.28 15.56 14.62
N PRO A 236 -16.49 15.50 13.29
CA PRO A 236 -17.10 16.62 12.57
C PRO A 236 -18.51 16.90 13.09
N LYS A 237 -18.95 18.15 12.97
CA LYS A 237 -20.28 18.62 13.44
C LYS A 237 -21.26 18.90 12.30
N ILE A 238 -20.76 19.28 11.12
CA ILE A 238 -21.56 19.66 9.95
C ILE A 238 -20.91 19.07 8.69
N GLY A 239 -21.69 18.48 7.79
CA GLY A 239 -21.20 17.88 6.55
C GLY A 239 -21.98 18.30 5.30
N PHE A 240 -21.27 18.42 4.19
CA PHE A 240 -21.82 18.65 2.86
C PHE A 240 -21.25 17.60 1.88
N PRO A 241 -22.05 16.66 1.34
CA PRO A 241 -21.58 15.74 0.31
C PRO A 241 -21.24 16.49 -0.97
N TRP A 242 -20.38 15.92 -1.82
CA TRP A 242 -20.07 16.53 -3.13
C TRP A 242 -21.32 16.68 -4.01
N SER A 243 -22.31 15.78 -3.88
CA SER A 243 -23.63 15.86 -4.54
C SER A 243 -24.52 17.05 -4.12
N GLU A 244 -24.11 17.88 -3.15
CA GLU A 244 -24.80 19.13 -2.79
C GLU A 244 -24.08 20.40 -3.30
N ILE A 245 -22.89 20.28 -3.93
CA ILE A 245 -22.02 21.42 -4.26
C ILE A 245 -22.02 21.72 -5.77
N ARG A 246 -22.43 22.94 -6.16
CA ARG A 246 -22.53 23.35 -7.58
C ARG A 246 -21.30 24.05 -8.11
N ASN A 247 -20.70 24.93 -7.31
CA ASN A 247 -19.59 25.79 -7.74
C ASN A 247 -18.75 26.22 -6.53
N ILE A 248 -17.45 26.34 -6.73
CA ILE A 248 -16.47 26.60 -5.67
C ILE A 248 -15.55 27.72 -6.14
N SER A 249 -15.41 28.78 -5.34
CA SER A 249 -14.63 29.97 -5.70
C SER A 249 -14.03 30.65 -4.45
N PHE A 250 -13.10 31.58 -4.65
CA PHE A 250 -12.61 32.44 -3.57
C PHE A 250 -12.17 33.81 -4.10
N ASN A 251 -12.15 34.81 -3.22
CA ASN A 251 -11.53 36.11 -3.46
C ASN A 251 -10.72 36.52 -2.22
N ASP A 252 -9.42 36.78 -2.41
CA ASP A 252 -8.40 36.87 -1.36
C ASP A 252 -8.54 35.77 -0.27
N LYS A 253 -9.02 36.14 0.93
CA LYS A 253 -9.25 35.26 2.08
C LYS A 253 -10.65 34.61 2.08
N LYS A 254 -11.65 35.25 1.45
CA LYS A 254 -13.05 34.79 1.45
C LYS A 254 -13.24 33.65 0.47
N PHE A 255 -13.64 32.49 0.96
CA PHE A 255 -14.04 31.32 0.18
C PHE A 255 -15.57 31.28 0.06
N ILE A 256 -16.09 30.84 -1.09
CA ILE A 256 -17.52 30.83 -1.41
C ILE A 256 -17.86 29.53 -2.13
N ILE A 257 -18.74 28.75 -1.54
CA ILE A 257 -19.27 27.49 -2.08
C ILE A 257 -20.76 27.67 -2.32
N LYS A 258 -21.20 27.44 -3.56
CA LYS A 258 -22.60 27.59 -3.93
C LYS A 258 -23.28 26.22 -3.90
N PRO A 259 -24.33 26.01 -3.09
CA PRO A 259 -25.05 24.74 -3.06
C PRO A 259 -25.88 24.55 -4.34
N ILE A 260 -26.24 23.31 -4.68
CA ILE A 260 -27.05 22.99 -5.87
C ILE A 260 -28.48 23.50 -5.74
N ASP A 261 -29.07 23.39 -4.55
CA ASP A 261 -30.32 24.09 -4.24
C ASP A 261 -30.14 25.61 -4.42
N LYS A 262 -30.94 26.19 -5.30
CA LYS A 262 -30.93 27.64 -5.59
C LYS A 262 -31.63 28.48 -4.51
N LYS A 263 -32.33 27.84 -3.56
CA LYS A 263 -32.98 28.51 -2.42
C LYS A 263 -32.05 28.62 -1.20
N SER A 264 -31.10 27.70 -1.07
CA SER A 264 -30.08 27.72 -0.01
C SER A 264 -29.04 28.83 -0.27
N PRO A 265 -28.56 29.51 0.80
CA PRO A 265 -27.55 30.57 0.69
C PRO A 265 -26.19 30.01 0.24
N ASP A 266 -25.30 30.89 -0.24
CA ASP A 266 -23.89 30.52 -0.43
C ASP A 266 -23.24 30.20 0.93
N PHE A 267 -22.57 29.04 1.03
CA PHE A 267 -21.71 28.68 2.16
C PHE A 267 -20.39 29.48 2.06
N VAL A 268 -20.03 30.20 3.12
CA VAL A 268 -18.95 31.21 3.08
C VAL A 268 -18.08 31.11 4.33
N PHE A 269 -16.77 30.95 4.14
CA PHE A 269 -15.78 30.96 5.20
C PHE A 269 -14.53 31.76 4.81
N TYR A 270 -13.62 31.98 5.75
CA TYR A 270 -12.41 32.76 5.57
C TYR A 270 -11.18 31.95 5.98
N ALA A 271 -10.24 31.74 5.05
CA ALA A 271 -8.93 31.16 5.38
C ALA A 271 -7.90 32.28 5.59
N PRO A 272 -6.88 32.11 6.46
CA PRO A 272 -6.00 33.21 6.83
C PRO A 272 -5.05 33.68 5.71
N ARG A 273 -4.85 32.89 4.64
CA ARG A 273 -3.90 33.20 3.55
C ARG A 273 -4.43 32.74 2.18
N LEU A 274 -4.29 33.58 1.16
CA LEU A 274 -4.59 33.29 -0.26
C LEU A 274 -4.02 31.94 -0.78
N ARG A 275 -2.84 31.53 -0.29
CA ARG A 275 -2.22 30.23 -0.63
C ARG A 275 -3.07 29.04 -0.17
N ILE A 276 -3.72 29.15 0.99
CA ILE A 276 -4.55 28.10 1.58
C ILE A 276 -5.82 27.94 0.74
N ASN A 277 -6.48 29.03 0.37
CA ASN A 277 -7.61 29.00 -0.58
C ASN A 277 -7.25 28.35 -1.93
N LYS A 278 -6.04 28.61 -2.45
CA LYS A 278 -5.51 27.93 -3.65
C LYS A 278 -5.26 26.42 -3.44
N ARG A 279 -4.95 25.96 -2.22
CA ARG A 279 -4.86 24.52 -1.89
C ARG A 279 -6.23 23.89 -1.73
N ILE A 280 -7.14 24.51 -0.98
CA ILE A 280 -8.51 24.03 -0.76
C ILE A 280 -9.19 23.84 -2.12
N LEU A 281 -9.24 24.87 -2.97
CA LEU A 281 -9.89 24.78 -4.29
C LEU A 281 -9.35 23.60 -5.13
N GLN A 282 -8.03 23.38 -5.14
CA GLN A 282 -7.37 22.33 -5.92
C GLN A 282 -7.50 20.91 -5.32
N LEU A 283 -8.02 20.80 -4.10
CA LEU A 283 -8.45 19.53 -3.49
C LEU A 283 -9.94 19.32 -3.70
N CYS A 284 -10.77 20.35 -3.52
CA CYS A 284 -12.21 20.25 -3.76
C CYS A 284 -12.54 19.90 -5.21
N MET A 285 -11.88 20.56 -6.18
CA MET A 285 -12.08 20.26 -7.61
C MET A 285 -11.79 18.79 -7.94
N GLY A 286 -10.64 18.26 -7.49
CA GLY A 286 -10.23 16.89 -7.82
C GLY A 286 -10.96 15.80 -7.03
N ASN A 287 -11.31 16.04 -5.76
CA ASN A 287 -12.18 15.11 -5.03
C ASN A 287 -13.59 15.06 -5.65
N HIS A 288 -14.16 16.22 -6.03
CA HIS A 288 -15.43 16.26 -6.75
C HIS A 288 -15.34 15.57 -8.13
N GLU A 289 -14.28 15.78 -8.89
CA GLU A 289 -14.04 15.12 -10.19
C GLU A 289 -14.01 13.59 -10.05
N LEU A 290 -13.33 13.07 -9.02
CA LEU A 290 -13.30 11.64 -8.71
C LEU A 290 -14.64 11.10 -8.18
N TYR A 291 -15.30 11.84 -7.28
CA TYR A 291 -16.66 11.52 -6.78
C TYR A 291 -17.68 11.39 -7.92
N MET A 292 -17.59 12.29 -8.91
CA MET A 292 -18.40 12.27 -10.12
C MET A 292 -18.02 11.14 -11.09
N ARG A 293 -16.75 10.75 -11.16
CA ARG A 293 -16.29 9.61 -11.96
C ARG A 293 -16.82 8.28 -11.41
N ARG A 294 -16.83 8.10 -10.09
CA ARG A 294 -17.36 6.89 -9.41
C ARG A 294 -18.87 6.69 -9.58
N ARG A 295 -19.61 7.78 -9.81
CA ARG A 295 -21.07 7.76 -10.03
C ARG A 295 -21.45 7.63 -11.52
N LYS A 296 -20.50 7.19 -12.34
CA LYS A 296 -20.65 6.84 -13.76
C LYS A 296 -20.05 5.45 -14.00
N PRO A 297 -20.49 4.70 -15.03
CA PRO A 297 -19.91 3.40 -15.36
C PRO A 297 -18.41 3.47 -15.62
N ASP A 298 -17.67 2.42 -15.23
CA ASP A 298 -16.23 2.32 -15.48
C ASP A 298 -15.90 2.54 -16.97
N THR A 299 -14.98 3.45 -17.26
CA THR A 299 -14.41 3.66 -18.59
C THR A 299 -13.74 2.38 -19.12
N ILE A 300 -13.71 2.17 -20.44
CA ILE A 300 -13.12 0.96 -21.07
C ILE A 300 -11.71 0.66 -20.54
N GLU A 301 -10.86 1.67 -20.34
CA GLU A 301 -9.52 1.47 -19.77
C GLU A 301 -9.56 0.89 -18.36
N VAL A 302 -10.42 1.42 -17.48
CA VAL A 302 -10.61 0.88 -16.12
C VAL A 302 -11.18 -0.53 -16.15
N GLN A 303 -12.09 -0.84 -17.07
CA GLN A 303 -12.61 -2.21 -17.24
C GLN A 303 -11.49 -3.17 -17.66
N GLN A 304 -10.61 -2.76 -18.58
CA GLN A 304 -9.44 -3.53 -19.01
C GLN A 304 -8.44 -3.71 -17.85
N MET A 305 -8.14 -2.66 -17.09
CA MET A 305 -7.27 -2.76 -15.90
C MET A 305 -7.85 -3.70 -14.84
N LYS A 306 -9.16 -3.62 -14.56
CA LYS A 306 -9.86 -4.54 -13.64
C LYS A 306 -9.91 -5.97 -14.20
N ALA A 307 -9.95 -6.18 -15.51
CA ALA A 307 -9.84 -7.51 -16.11
C ALA A 307 -8.43 -8.08 -15.92
N GLN A 308 -7.41 -7.34 -16.35
CA GLN A 308 -5.99 -7.69 -16.22
C GLN A 308 -5.62 -8.03 -14.77
N ALA A 309 -5.93 -7.16 -13.80
CA ALA A 309 -5.60 -7.40 -12.39
C ALA A 309 -6.30 -8.65 -11.80
N ARG A 310 -7.50 -9.02 -12.28
CA ARG A 310 -8.18 -10.26 -11.88
C ARG A 310 -7.52 -11.49 -12.49
N GLU A 311 -7.06 -11.42 -13.74
CA GLU A 311 -6.32 -12.48 -14.41
C GLU A 311 -4.94 -12.71 -13.75
N GLU A 312 -4.18 -11.65 -13.50
CA GLU A 312 -2.90 -11.68 -12.77
C GLU A 312 -3.08 -12.26 -11.35
N LYS A 313 -4.13 -11.85 -10.61
CA LYS A 313 -4.43 -12.39 -9.27
C LYS A 313 -4.82 -13.87 -9.31
N GLN A 314 -5.60 -14.30 -10.31
CA GLN A 314 -5.92 -15.72 -10.51
C GLN A 314 -4.68 -16.54 -10.86
N GLN A 315 -3.79 -16.03 -11.72
CA GLN A 315 -2.53 -16.70 -12.04
C GLN A 315 -1.65 -16.84 -10.80
N LYS A 316 -1.45 -15.77 -10.01
CA LYS A 316 -0.71 -15.82 -8.74
C LYS A 316 -1.28 -16.87 -7.77
N GLN A 317 -2.60 -16.98 -7.66
CA GLN A 317 -3.24 -18.00 -6.83
C GLN A 317 -3.02 -19.42 -7.37
N MET A 318 -3.17 -19.64 -8.68
CA MET A 318 -2.93 -20.94 -9.32
C MET A 318 -1.47 -21.38 -9.19
N GLU A 319 -0.51 -20.47 -9.35
CA GLU A 319 0.91 -20.73 -9.15
C GLU A 319 1.23 -21.07 -7.69
N ARG A 320 0.60 -20.40 -6.72
CA ARG A 320 0.72 -20.72 -5.29
C ARG A 320 0.26 -22.13 -4.93
N TYR A 321 -0.77 -22.67 -5.59
CA TYR A 321 -1.16 -24.07 -5.41
C TYR A 321 -0.27 -25.05 -6.22
N ARG A 322 0.21 -24.64 -7.39
CA ARG A 322 1.07 -25.48 -8.25
C ARG A 322 2.47 -25.69 -7.67
N VAL A 323 3.11 -24.66 -7.10
CA VAL A 323 4.50 -24.75 -6.62
C VAL A 323 4.67 -25.80 -5.51
N PRO A 324 3.86 -25.84 -4.43
CA PRO A 324 3.94 -26.91 -3.43
C PRO A 324 3.69 -28.30 -4.02
N LEU A 325 2.78 -28.44 -4.98
CA LEU A 325 2.50 -29.71 -5.64
C LEU A 325 3.71 -30.23 -6.43
N VAL A 326 4.40 -29.34 -7.16
CA VAL A 326 5.63 -29.67 -7.90
C VAL A 326 6.78 -30.00 -6.93
N VAL A 327 6.95 -29.25 -5.85
CA VAL A 327 7.97 -29.53 -4.83
C VAL A 327 7.73 -30.87 -4.13
N LEU A 328 6.48 -31.22 -3.82
CA LEU A 328 6.12 -32.53 -3.27
C LEU A 328 6.39 -33.68 -4.26
N HIS A 329 6.14 -33.46 -5.55
CA HIS A 329 6.43 -34.46 -6.59
C HIS A 329 7.94 -34.69 -6.73
N GLN A 330 8.73 -33.61 -6.85
CA GLN A 330 10.20 -33.67 -6.91
C GLN A 330 10.82 -34.30 -5.66
N ALA A 331 10.25 -34.04 -4.47
CA ALA A 331 10.68 -34.68 -3.23
C ALA A 331 10.40 -36.20 -3.22
N ALA A 332 9.30 -36.65 -3.83
CA ALA A 332 8.99 -38.07 -3.99
C ALA A 332 9.91 -38.75 -5.02
N GLU A 333 10.17 -38.13 -6.17
CA GLU A 333 11.14 -38.62 -7.17
C GLU A 333 12.56 -38.72 -6.57
N LEU A 334 12.99 -37.70 -5.81
CA LEU A 334 14.27 -37.70 -5.12
C LEU A 334 14.36 -38.81 -4.06
N ALA A 335 13.28 -39.09 -3.34
CA ALA A 335 13.21 -40.20 -2.39
C ALA A 335 13.30 -41.57 -3.08
N GLU A 336 12.62 -41.77 -4.22
CA GLU A 336 12.74 -43.01 -5.00
C GLU A 336 14.16 -43.20 -5.55
N HIS A 337 14.75 -42.15 -6.14
CA HIS A 337 16.14 -42.18 -6.61
C HIS A 337 17.12 -42.47 -5.47
N THR A 338 16.94 -41.88 -4.30
CA THR A 338 17.78 -42.14 -3.11
C THR A 338 17.66 -43.61 -2.68
N ALA A 339 16.44 -44.13 -2.55
CA ALA A 339 16.23 -45.54 -2.19
C ALA A 339 16.85 -46.52 -3.23
N LYS A 340 16.77 -46.18 -4.52
CA LYS A 340 17.38 -46.95 -5.60
C LYS A 340 18.91 -46.91 -5.57
N ILE A 341 19.51 -45.78 -5.21
CA ILE A 341 20.96 -45.66 -4.97
C ILE A 341 21.36 -46.58 -3.82
N THR A 342 20.70 -46.50 -2.66
CA THR A 342 20.99 -47.37 -1.50
C THR A 342 20.89 -48.86 -1.84
N MET A 343 19.88 -49.27 -2.61
CA MET A 343 19.74 -50.66 -3.09
C MET A 343 20.88 -51.08 -4.02
N LEU A 344 21.35 -50.19 -4.90
CA LEU A 344 22.47 -50.45 -5.80
C LEU A 344 23.81 -50.48 -5.06
N GLU A 345 24.00 -49.65 -4.04
CA GLU A 345 25.17 -49.65 -3.17
C GLU A 345 25.24 -50.94 -2.33
N GLU A 346 24.11 -51.39 -1.77
CA GLU A 346 24.05 -52.70 -1.11
C GLU A 346 24.32 -53.86 -2.08
N ALA A 347 23.74 -53.83 -3.28
CA ALA A 347 23.96 -54.87 -4.29
C ALA A 347 25.42 -54.90 -4.76
N LYS A 348 26.03 -53.72 -4.94
CA LYS A 348 27.46 -53.56 -5.22
C LYS A 348 28.32 -54.12 -4.09
N ARG A 349 28.04 -53.75 -2.83
CA ARG A 349 28.80 -54.24 -1.67
C ARG A 349 28.72 -55.77 -1.55
N ARG A 350 27.54 -56.37 -1.73
CA ARG A 350 27.39 -57.84 -1.79
C ARG A 350 28.18 -58.47 -2.95
N LYS A 351 28.31 -57.78 -4.09
CA LYS A 351 29.13 -58.24 -5.22
C LYS A 351 30.62 -58.05 -5.02
N GLU A 352 31.05 -57.05 -4.24
CA GLU A 352 32.43 -56.89 -3.78
C GLU A 352 32.77 -57.96 -2.73
N GLU A 353 31.88 -58.20 -1.75
CA GLU A 353 31.97 -59.32 -0.79
C GLU A 353 32.06 -60.68 -1.53
N GLU A 354 31.23 -60.94 -2.54
CA GLU A 354 31.36 -62.12 -3.40
C GLU A 354 32.69 -62.15 -4.15
N ALA A 355 33.10 -61.04 -4.76
CA ALA A 355 34.34 -60.94 -5.53
C ALA A 355 35.57 -61.18 -4.68
N ASP A 356 35.63 -60.67 -3.45
CA ASP A 356 36.70 -60.94 -2.48
C ASP A 356 36.77 -62.43 -2.14
N THR A 357 35.64 -63.12 -1.92
CA THR A 357 35.65 -64.58 -1.70
C THR A 357 36.05 -65.37 -2.94
N TRP A 358 35.76 -64.88 -4.14
CA TRP A 358 36.23 -65.47 -5.39
C TRP A 358 37.71 -65.17 -5.65
N GLN A 359 38.21 -63.99 -5.27
CA GLN A 359 39.61 -63.61 -5.39
C GLN A 359 40.47 -64.39 -4.37
N LEU A 360 39.97 -64.65 -3.16
CA LEU A 360 40.63 -65.55 -2.20
C LEU A 360 40.76 -66.97 -2.78
N LYS A 361 39.66 -67.56 -3.27
CA LYS A 361 39.67 -68.87 -3.95
C LYS A 361 40.55 -68.88 -5.20
N ALA A 362 40.57 -67.78 -5.95
CA ALA A 362 41.43 -67.63 -7.11
C ALA A 362 42.91 -67.47 -6.71
N MET A 363 43.20 -66.93 -5.53
CA MET A 363 44.57 -66.87 -4.98
C MET A 363 45.02 -68.22 -4.44
N GLU A 364 44.15 -68.98 -3.77
CA GLU A 364 44.39 -70.39 -3.42
C GLU A 364 44.67 -71.23 -4.68
N ALA A 365 43.78 -71.13 -5.68
CA ALA A 365 43.96 -71.78 -6.97
C ALA A 365 45.15 -71.22 -7.77
N GLN A 366 45.59 -69.98 -7.52
CA GLN A 366 46.77 -69.38 -8.15
C GLN A 366 48.07 -69.80 -7.43
N ASP A 367 48.07 -70.09 -6.13
CA ASP A 367 49.21 -70.73 -5.48
C ASP A 367 49.40 -72.17 -6.01
N ASP A 368 48.31 -72.90 -6.22
CA ASP A 368 48.34 -74.17 -6.96
C ASP A 368 48.71 -73.99 -8.45
N LEU A 369 48.30 -72.88 -9.08
CA LEU A 369 48.73 -72.56 -10.44
C LEU A 369 50.21 -72.13 -10.49
N ILE A 370 50.76 -71.49 -9.46
CA ILE A 370 52.17 -71.08 -9.41
C ILE A 370 53.07 -72.32 -9.32
N LYS A 371 52.70 -73.31 -8.50
CA LYS A 371 53.33 -74.66 -8.48
C LYS A 371 53.33 -75.36 -9.85
N THR A 372 52.46 -74.94 -10.78
CA THR A 372 52.33 -75.48 -12.15
C THR A 372 52.64 -74.42 -13.24
N LYS A 373 53.15 -73.25 -12.86
CA LYS A 373 53.47 -72.11 -13.75
C LYS A 373 54.89 -71.58 -13.55
N GLU A 374 55.61 -72.06 -12.54
CA GLU A 374 57.07 -72.22 -12.64
C GLU A 374 57.47 -73.01 -13.91
N GLU A 375 56.54 -73.76 -14.52
CA GLU A 375 56.73 -74.48 -15.79
C GLU A 375 56.55 -73.63 -17.08
N LEU A 376 55.93 -72.43 -17.07
CA LEU A 376 55.53 -71.75 -18.34
C LEU A 376 55.39 -70.21 -18.31
N HIS A 377 56.03 -69.48 -19.24
CA HIS A 377 56.06 -67.99 -19.27
C HIS A 377 56.07 -67.33 -20.69
N MET A 378 55.15 -66.38 -20.97
CA MET A 378 55.00 -65.48 -22.17
C MET A 378 53.78 -64.50 -21.99
N VAL A 379 53.49 -63.39 -22.72
CA VAL A 379 54.22 -62.48 -23.67
C VAL A 379 53.54 -61.06 -23.77
N MET A 380 53.19 -60.48 -24.95
CA MET A 380 53.04 -59.01 -25.23
C MET A 380 52.04 -58.67 -26.40
N THR A 381 51.46 -57.47 -26.69
CA THR A 381 51.18 -56.15 -25.99
C THR A 381 50.25 -55.17 -26.78
N VAL A 382 49.13 -54.69 -26.18
CA VAL A 382 48.60 -53.26 -26.12
C VAL A 382 47.83 -52.62 -27.38
N PRO A 383 47.68 -51.27 -27.67
CA PRO A 383 46.40 -50.46 -27.93
C PRO A 383 46.25 -49.78 -29.36
N PRO A 384 45.47 -48.67 -29.71
CA PRO A 384 44.41 -47.75 -29.12
C PRO A 384 43.09 -47.69 -30.02
N PRO A 385 42.38 -46.61 -30.56
CA PRO A 385 42.26 -45.09 -30.45
C PRO A 385 40.79 -44.44 -30.46
N PRO A 386 40.55 -43.06 -30.52
CA PRO A 386 39.23 -42.37 -30.26
C PRO A 386 38.36 -41.50 -31.31
N PRO A 387 38.39 -40.13 -31.47
CA PRO A 387 37.20 -39.20 -31.70
C PRO A 387 37.16 -38.41 -33.09
N PRO A 388 36.35 -37.32 -33.49
CA PRO A 388 35.76 -36.11 -32.78
C PRO A 388 34.39 -35.46 -33.36
N PRO A 389 34.07 -34.10 -33.58
CA PRO A 389 32.78 -33.43 -33.13
C PRO A 389 31.75 -32.58 -34.06
N PRO A 390 31.62 -31.19 -34.18
CA PRO A 390 30.33 -30.42 -33.88
C PRO A 390 29.85 -29.13 -34.72
N VAL A 391 28.91 -28.28 -34.16
CA VAL A 391 28.65 -26.75 -34.14
C VAL A 391 27.58 -25.88 -34.96
N TYR A 392 27.03 -24.80 -34.27
CA TYR A 392 26.50 -23.41 -34.64
C TYR A 392 25.11 -23.09 -35.33
N ASP A 393 24.48 -21.85 -35.33
CA ASP A 393 24.18 -20.74 -34.32
C ASP A 393 23.29 -19.50 -34.84
N HIS A 394 22.88 -18.51 -33.97
CA HIS A 394 22.45 -17.05 -34.18
C HIS A 394 21.03 -16.63 -34.79
N LEU A 395 20.41 -15.39 -34.73
CA LEU A 395 20.35 -14.12 -33.88
C LEU A 395 19.20 -13.05 -34.29
N ASP A 396 18.96 -11.97 -33.48
CA ASP A 396 18.41 -10.54 -33.70
C ASP A 396 16.93 -10.17 -34.18
N ASP A 397 16.30 -8.95 -34.09
CA ASP A 397 16.26 -7.73 -33.16
C ASP A 397 15.20 -6.55 -33.52
N ASN A 398 14.81 -5.68 -32.54
CA ASN A 398 14.42 -4.19 -32.49
C ASN A 398 13.02 -3.44 -32.70
N SER A 399 12.86 -2.28 -31.97
CA SER A 399 11.98 -1.04 -32.05
C SER A 399 10.58 -0.93 -31.33
N ASP A 400 9.93 0.22 -30.92
CA ASP A 400 10.27 1.64 -30.51
C ASP A 400 9.01 2.49 -29.99
N SER A 401 9.16 3.73 -29.44
CA SER A 401 8.21 4.93 -29.36
C SER A 401 7.53 5.46 -28.02
N GLU A 402 6.86 6.66 -28.05
CA GLU A 402 6.34 7.55 -26.92
C GLU A 402 5.05 8.38 -27.31
N GLU A 403 4.34 9.30 -26.58
CA GLU A 403 4.53 10.17 -25.38
C GLU A 403 3.36 10.11 -24.31
N ASN A 404 2.40 11.03 -24.00
CA ASN A 404 1.95 12.38 -24.48
C ASN A 404 1.12 13.23 -23.41
N ALA A 405 0.21 14.15 -23.84
CA ALA A 405 -0.22 15.43 -23.20
C ALA A 405 -1.33 15.34 -22.07
N SER A 406 -2.11 16.36 -21.60
CA SER A 406 -2.49 17.73 -22.06
C SER A 406 -2.81 18.77 -20.92
N MET A 407 -3.85 19.64 -21.01
CA MET A 407 -4.14 20.80 -20.10
C MET A 407 -5.65 21.08 -19.88
N ASN A 408 -6.06 21.61 -18.70
CA ASN A 408 -7.48 21.84 -18.36
C ASN A 408 -7.80 22.94 -17.31
N SER A 409 -9.09 23.30 -17.18
CA SER A 409 -9.73 24.13 -16.12
C SER A 409 -11.19 23.67 -15.95
N ALA A 410 -11.83 23.82 -14.78
CA ALA A 410 -13.15 23.21 -14.52
C ALA A 410 -14.16 24.09 -13.78
N ASP A 411 -15.34 24.25 -14.38
CA ASP A 411 -16.61 24.23 -13.65
C ASP A 411 -16.96 22.77 -13.29
N LEU A 412 -17.72 22.58 -12.21
CA LEU A 412 -18.05 21.24 -11.72
C LEU A 412 -19.20 20.63 -12.54
N GLN A 413 -18.87 19.67 -13.41
CA GLN A 413 -19.85 18.98 -14.26
C GLN A 413 -20.83 18.15 -13.42
N MET A 414 -22.12 18.18 -13.80
CA MET A 414 -23.23 17.54 -13.07
C MET A 414 -24.11 16.62 -13.97
N GLU A 415 -23.76 16.47 -15.25
CA GLU A 415 -24.58 15.67 -16.18
C GLU A 415 -24.36 14.15 -16.01
N GLY A 416 -25.46 13.39 -16.07
CA GLY A 416 -25.44 11.91 -16.09
C GLY A 416 -25.29 11.22 -14.73
N ILE A 417 -25.70 11.87 -13.64
CA ILE A 417 -25.66 11.30 -12.28
C ILE A 417 -26.82 10.31 -12.08
N ASN A 418 -26.51 9.12 -11.54
CA ASN A 418 -27.47 8.35 -10.76
C ASN A 418 -27.31 8.76 -9.28
N ASP A 419 -28.34 9.38 -8.67
CA ASP A 419 -28.25 10.00 -7.33
C ASP A 419 -28.39 8.95 -6.21
N HIS A 420 -27.57 7.90 -6.29
CA HIS A 420 -27.42 6.90 -5.24
C HIS A 420 -26.31 7.37 -4.31
N ARG A 421 -26.71 7.92 -3.16
CA ARG A 421 -25.83 8.32 -2.06
C ARG A 421 -25.28 7.09 -1.32
N MET A 422 -24.64 6.17 -2.05
CA MET A 422 -24.12 4.90 -1.50
C MET A 422 -23.11 5.12 -0.38
N GLU A 423 -22.49 6.31 -0.29
CA GLU A 423 -21.68 6.72 0.86
C GLU A 423 -22.45 6.82 2.19
N GLU A 424 -23.76 7.08 2.14
CA GLU A 424 -24.63 7.18 3.32
C GLU A 424 -25.04 5.81 3.86
N ASP A 425 -24.99 4.73 3.06
CA ASP A 425 -25.25 3.36 3.50
C ASP A 425 -24.01 2.60 3.97
N ARG A 426 -22.82 3.22 3.95
CA ARG A 426 -21.56 2.54 4.32
C ARG A 426 -21.53 2.09 5.78
N LEU A 427 -20.98 0.90 5.97
CA LEU A 427 -20.62 0.28 7.25
C LEU A 427 -19.10 0.13 7.32
N THR A 428 -18.57 0.16 8.54
CA THR A 428 -17.14 -0.12 8.80
C THR A 428 -16.78 -1.58 8.51
N GLU A 429 -15.51 -1.86 8.26
CA GLU A 429 -14.98 -3.23 8.17
C GLU A 429 -15.27 -4.00 9.46
N ALA A 430 -15.17 -3.34 10.62
CA ALA A 430 -15.52 -3.92 11.92
C ALA A 430 -17.04 -4.20 12.10
N GLU A 431 -17.92 -3.69 11.23
CA GLU A 431 -19.34 -4.06 11.18
C GLU A 431 -19.64 -5.12 10.10
N LYS A 432 -18.92 -5.10 8.98
CA LYS A 432 -19.03 -6.07 7.88
C LYS A 432 -18.40 -7.42 8.20
N ASN A 433 -17.32 -7.43 8.98
CA ASN A 433 -16.41 -8.55 9.13
C ASN A 433 -16.29 -8.98 10.60
N GLU A 434 -17.01 -10.05 10.95
CA GLU A 434 -17.07 -10.61 12.31
C GLU A 434 -15.67 -11.02 12.83
N ARG A 435 -14.75 -11.44 11.95
CA ARG A 435 -13.37 -11.75 12.33
C ARG A 435 -12.66 -10.49 12.82
N VAL A 436 -12.63 -9.43 12.02
CA VAL A 436 -11.99 -8.15 12.39
C VAL A 436 -12.63 -7.57 13.66
N GLN A 437 -13.94 -7.63 13.79
CA GLN A 437 -14.64 -7.19 15.00
C GLN A 437 -14.20 -7.97 16.25
N THR A 438 -14.01 -9.28 16.13
CA THR A 438 -13.58 -10.16 17.22
C THR A 438 -12.10 -9.94 17.58
N GLN A 439 -11.24 -9.75 16.57
CA GLN A 439 -9.82 -9.41 16.76
C GLN A 439 -9.65 -8.09 17.52
N LEU A 440 -10.39 -7.04 17.13
CA LEU A 440 -10.36 -5.76 17.82
C LEU A 440 -10.84 -5.87 19.28
N LYS A 441 -11.95 -6.58 19.52
CA LYS A 441 -12.47 -6.83 20.88
C LYS A 441 -11.47 -7.58 21.77
N ALA A 442 -10.78 -8.58 21.24
CA ALA A 442 -9.73 -9.30 21.95
C ALA A 442 -8.57 -8.37 22.31
N LEU A 443 -8.06 -7.60 21.34
CA LEU A 443 -7.00 -6.62 21.55
C LEU A 443 -7.36 -5.53 22.57
N THR A 444 -8.59 -5.01 22.58
CA THR A 444 -9.05 -4.09 23.63
C THR A 444 -8.92 -4.71 25.03
N SER A 445 -9.25 -6.01 25.17
CA SER A 445 -9.14 -6.73 26.45
C SER A 445 -7.69 -7.02 26.85
N GLU A 446 -6.85 -7.43 25.90
CA GLU A 446 -5.42 -7.70 26.11
C GLU A 446 -4.63 -6.46 26.52
N LEU A 447 -4.94 -5.30 25.92
CA LEU A 447 -4.22 -4.05 26.17
C LEU A 447 -4.70 -3.33 27.43
N ALA A 448 -5.98 -3.47 27.81
CA ALA A 448 -6.55 -2.82 28.99
C ALA A 448 -5.77 -3.09 30.28
N GLN A 449 -5.24 -4.30 30.47
CA GLN A 449 -4.46 -4.67 31.66
C GLN A 449 -3.12 -3.93 31.78
N ALA A 450 -2.57 -3.45 30.67
CA ALA A 450 -1.28 -2.75 30.62
C ALA A 450 -1.41 -1.23 30.43
N ARG A 451 -2.62 -0.72 30.15
CA ARG A 451 -2.86 0.69 29.82
C ARG A 451 -2.56 1.61 31.01
N ASP A 452 -1.99 2.77 30.74
CA ASP A 452 -1.80 3.85 31.71
C ASP A 452 -2.72 5.01 31.37
N GLU A 453 -3.87 5.08 32.06
CA GLU A 453 -4.90 6.09 31.79
C GLU A 453 -4.39 7.53 31.99
N SER A 454 -3.33 7.73 32.80
CA SER A 454 -2.71 9.04 33.00
C SER A 454 -2.00 9.60 31.75
N LYS A 455 -1.80 8.75 30.74
CA LYS A 455 -1.14 9.09 29.46
C LYS A 455 -2.09 9.16 28.26
N ASN A 456 -3.41 8.96 28.47
CA ASN A 456 -4.41 9.14 27.41
C ASN A 456 -4.31 10.57 26.84
N THR A 457 -4.14 10.72 25.53
CA THR A 457 -4.16 12.05 24.88
C THR A 457 -5.59 12.53 24.65
N GLN A 458 -5.75 13.81 24.29
CA GLN A 458 -7.04 14.39 23.91
C GLN A 458 -7.76 13.57 22.83
N ASN A 459 -7.04 13.01 21.85
CA ASN A 459 -7.64 12.17 20.81
C ASN A 459 -8.06 10.80 21.35
N ASP A 460 -7.30 10.19 22.28
CA ASP A 460 -7.72 8.92 22.91
C ASP A 460 -9.00 9.12 23.73
N LEU A 461 -9.17 10.28 24.39
CA LEU A 461 -10.39 10.64 25.13
C LEU A 461 -11.59 10.88 24.20
N LEU A 462 -11.42 11.70 23.15
CA LEU A 462 -12.47 11.99 22.15
C LEU A 462 -12.94 10.70 21.44
N HIS A 463 -12.02 9.85 21.02
CA HIS A 463 -12.34 8.55 20.43
C HIS A 463 -13.07 7.63 21.42
N SER A 464 -12.62 7.57 22.68
CA SER A 464 -13.29 6.78 23.71
C SER A 464 -14.72 7.28 23.97
N GLU A 465 -14.98 8.59 23.87
CA GLU A 465 -16.35 9.12 23.93
C GLU A 465 -17.17 8.71 22.70
N ASN A 466 -16.60 8.80 21.49
CA ASN A 466 -17.25 8.39 20.24
C ASN A 466 -17.70 6.93 20.31
N VAL A 467 -16.80 6.01 20.66
CA VAL A 467 -17.10 4.57 20.83
C VAL A 467 -18.17 4.35 21.90
N ARG A 468 -18.06 5.02 23.07
CA ARG A 468 -19.07 4.93 24.14
C ARG A 468 -20.45 5.45 23.71
N ALA A 469 -20.50 6.44 22.82
CA ALA A 469 -21.73 6.99 22.26
C ALA A 469 -22.27 6.20 21.05
N GLY A 470 -21.61 5.10 20.66
CA GLY A 470 -21.98 4.31 19.47
C GLY A 470 -21.72 5.03 18.15
N ARG A 471 -20.85 6.06 18.15
CA ARG A 471 -20.45 6.82 16.97
C ARG A 471 -19.27 6.14 16.27
N ASP A 472 -19.35 6.09 14.94
CA ASP A 472 -18.25 5.76 14.02
C ASP A 472 -18.23 6.79 12.87
N LYS A 473 -17.27 6.65 11.94
CA LYS A 473 -17.09 7.55 10.80
C LYS A 473 -18.36 7.71 9.96
N TYR A 474 -19.03 6.63 9.58
CA TYR A 474 -20.18 6.66 8.67
C TYR A 474 -21.48 7.02 9.40
N LYS A 475 -21.70 6.55 10.64
CA LYS A 475 -22.82 7.03 11.48
C LYS A 475 -22.73 8.53 11.75
N THR A 476 -21.53 9.05 12.03
CA THR A 476 -21.31 10.50 12.22
C THR A 476 -21.55 11.26 10.92
N LEU A 477 -21.01 10.78 9.78
CA LEU A 477 -21.27 11.39 8.46
C LEU A 477 -22.77 11.43 8.11
N ARG A 478 -23.53 10.35 8.35
CA ARG A 478 -25.00 10.34 8.20
C ARG A 478 -25.66 11.42 9.08
N GLN A 479 -25.28 11.50 10.35
CA GLN A 479 -25.87 12.44 11.31
C GLN A 479 -25.65 13.91 10.90
N ILE A 480 -24.42 14.30 10.57
CA ILE A 480 -24.06 15.71 10.26
C ILE A 480 -24.49 16.18 8.86
N ARG A 481 -24.99 15.26 8.02
CA ARG A 481 -25.57 15.55 6.69
C ARG A 481 -27.10 15.61 6.72
N SER A 482 -27.72 15.31 7.86
CA SER A 482 -29.16 15.45 8.05
C SER A 482 -29.61 16.91 7.93
N GLY A 483 -30.92 17.12 7.70
CA GLY A 483 -31.46 18.45 7.39
C GLY A 483 -31.08 18.94 5.98
N ASN A 484 -31.68 20.06 5.57
CA ASN A 484 -31.42 20.66 4.26
C ASN A 484 -30.15 21.52 4.28
N THR A 485 -29.59 21.80 3.11
CA THR A 485 -28.31 22.52 2.96
C THR A 485 -28.36 23.93 3.57
N LYS A 486 -29.51 24.64 3.53
CA LYS A 486 -29.68 25.93 4.24
C LYS A 486 -29.51 25.76 5.75
N GLN A 487 -30.18 24.78 6.36
CA GLN A 487 -30.09 24.52 7.80
C GLN A 487 -28.64 24.31 8.24
N ARG A 488 -27.90 23.45 7.53
CA ARG A 488 -26.48 23.17 7.81
C ARG A 488 -25.56 24.38 7.60
N ILE A 489 -25.94 25.34 6.76
CA ILE A 489 -25.22 26.63 6.61
C ILE A 489 -25.59 27.60 7.76
N ASP A 490 -26.85 27.64 8.18
CA ASP A 490 -27.26 28.45 9.33
C ASP A 490 -26.59 27.94 10.62
N GLU A 491 -26.47 26.61 10.79
CA GLU A 491 -25.73 25.96 11.88
C GLU A 491 -24.24 26.31 11.87
N PHE A 492 -23.59 26.35 10.70
CA PHE A 492 -22.18 26.77 10.57
C PHE A 492 -21.94 28.23 11.00
N GLU A 493 -22.90 29.11 10.73
CA GLU A 493 -22.87 30.49 11.21
C GLU A 493 -23.42 30.62 12.65
N ALA A 494 -23.94 29.55 13.26
CA ALA A 494 -24.38 29.49 14.66
C ALA A 494 -23.23 29.16 15.63
N LEU A 495 -22.22 28.42 15.17
CA LEU A 495 -20.88 28.30 15.80
C LEU A 495 -20.21 29.68 16.00
#